data_AF-A0A2T2Y8R3-F1
#
_entry.id   AF-A0A2T2Y8R3-F1
#
_cell.length_a   1.000
_cell.length_b   1.000
_cell.length_c   1.000
_cell.angle_alpha   90.00
_cell.angle_beta   90.00
_cell.angle_gamma   90.00
#
_symmetry.space_group_name_H-M   'P 1'
#
loop_
_entity.id
_entity.type
_entity.pdbx_description
1 polymer ?
#
loop_
_entity_poly.entity_id
_entity_poly.type
_entity_poly.pdbx_seq_one_letter_code
_entity_poly.pdbx_strand_id
1 'polypeptide(L)'
;MQTRKKIKIVVTSLAVVLAATHILFPKISIDLITVFLLALAIVPWLESLFKSVELPGGLKLEFQDLQKIETDAKKIGLLKEDVGNQDIDVEVHDRKLFVEIAEQNQDLALLSLRIEIEKSLRGIAEKYGIATSRFSIINLLKELASRGIITQDENSVLKNMVKTLNQAAHGVEYDQRNAKWVIEVGPKIIEALQSKVEFRGGNFSHTNPEAKEHWIDKSFRECDWTTNFEWGECIKKHRGLWKKEVDNVYNALMRNLDAEKQEKLTESQISWEKQLKIDSDLVFSFEDMQLKVGREGLFIAAMSFMNRVRQRALELEEILTLLD
;
A
#
# COMPACT_ATOMS: atom_id res chain seq x y z
N MET A 1 -27.18 -0.83 -40.15
CA MET A 1 -27.15 -2.20 -39.56
C MET A 1 -27.50 -3.31 -40.56
N GLN A 2 -28.49 -3.13 -41.45
CA GLN A 2 -28.91 -4.20 -42.40
C GLN A 2 -27.87 -4.56 -43.49
N THR A 3 -27.09 -3.59 -43.98
CA THR A 3 -26.14 -3.82 -45.08
C THR A 3 -25.00 -4.77 -44.70
N ARG A 4 -24.52 -4.71 -43.44
CA ARG A 4 -23.45 -5.59 -42.94
C ARG A 4 -23.91 -7.04 -42.79
N LYS A 5 -25.14 -7.28 -42.33
CA LYS A 5 -25.72 -8.64 -42.27
C LYS A 5 -25.89 -9.25 -43.66
N LYS A 6 -26.35 -8.46 -44.64
CA LYS A 6 -26.46 -8.91 -46.04
C LYS A 6 -25.11 -9.33 -46.63
N ILE A 7 -24.05 -8.55 -46.40
CA ILE A 7 -22.69 -8.89 -46.87
C ILE A 7 -22.19 -10.19 -46.23
N LYS A 8 -22.36 -10.37 -44.91
CA LYS A 8 -21.94 -11.60 -44.22
C LYS A 8 -22.67 -12.84 -44.73
N ILE A 9 -23.96 -12.74 -45.00
CA ILE A 9 -24.76 -13.83 -45.59
C ILE A 9 -24.28 -14.14 -47.00
N VAL A 10 -24.11 -13.13 -47.86
CA VAL A 10 -23.66 -13.33 -49.25
C VAL A 10 -22.29 -14.00 -49.32
N VAL A 11 -21.33 -13.56 -48.50
CA VAL A 11 -19.98 -14.15 -48.46
C VAL A 11 -20.00 -15.59 -47.95
N THR A 12 -20.81 -15.89 -46.93
CA THR A 12 -20.95 -17.25 -46.39
C THR A 12 -21.63 -18.17 -47.40
N SER A 13 -22.70 -17.72 -48.07
CA SER A 13 -23.38 -18.47 -49.11
C SER A 13 -22.45 -18.76 -50.30
N LEU A 14 -21.65 -17.79 -50.74
CA LEU A 14 -20.70 -17.97 -51.83
C LEU A 14 -19.61 -19.01 -51.47
N ALA A 15 -19.09 -18.97 -50.24
CA ALA A 15 -18.11 -19.94 -49.76
C ALA A 15 -18.68 -21.37 -49.68
N VAL A 16 -19.93 -21.53 -49.20
CA VAL A 16 -20.60 -22.83 -49.13
C VAL A 16 -20.87 -23.40 -50.52
N VAL A 17 -21.28 -22.56 -51.49
CA VAL A 17 -21.49 -23.00 -52.88
C VAL A 17 -20.18 -23.47 -53.52
N LEU A 18 -19.08 -22.75 -53.31
CA LEU A 18 -17.76 -23.16 -53.81
C LEU A 18 -17.30 -24.48 -53.18
N ALA A 19 -17.50 -24.66 -51.87
CA ALA A 19 -17.20 -25.92 -51.19
C ALA A 19 -18.07 -27.08 -51.69
N ALA A 20 -19.38 -26.88 -51.89
CA ALA A 20 -20.29 -27.90 -52.40
C ALA A 20 -19.97 -28.28 -53.85
N THR A 21 -19.62 -27.31 -54.70
CA THR A 21 -19.17 -27.55 -56.08
C THR A 21 -17.92 -28.42 -56.10
N HIS A 22 -17.01 -28.21 -55.15
CA HIS A 22 -15.79 -29.01 -55.03
C HIS A 22 -16.06 -30.46 -54.58
N ILE A 23 -17.01 -30.68 -53.67
CA ILE A 23 -17.43 -32.04 -53.25
C ILE A 23 -18.04 -32.81 -54.43
N LEU A 24 -18.81 -32.14 -55.28
CA LEU A 24 -19.46 -32.75 -56.45
C LEU A 24 -18.51 -32.97 -57.64
N PHE A 25 -17.36 -32.26 -57.69
CA PHE A 25 -16.36 -32.38 -58.75
C PHE A 25 -14.94 -32.64 -58.18
N PRO A 26 -14.66 -33.88 -57.70
CA PRO A 26 -13.43 -34.23 -56.95
C PRO A 26 -12.13 -34.27 -57.79
N LYS A 27 -12.16 -33.89 -59.07
CA LYS A 27 -10.95 -33.75 -59.91
C LYS A 27 -10.24 -32.40 -59.73
N ILE A 28 -10.84 -31.47 -58.98
CA ILE A 28 -10.22 -30.19 -58.64
C ILE A 28 -9.29 -30.45 -57.45
N SER A 29 -7.99 -30.18 -57.58
CA SER A 29 -7.05 -30.28 -56.47
C SER A 29 -7.37 -29.22 -55.41
N ILE A 30 -7.28 -29.56 -54.12
CA ILE A 30 -7.36 -28.56 -53.05
C ILE A 30 -6.09 -27.71 -53.14
N ASP A 31 -6.17 -26.61 -53.89
CA ASP A 31 -5.09 -25.64 -54.00
C ASP A 31 -5.04 -24.76 -52.74
N LEU A 32 -3.86 -24.21 -52.45
CA LEU A 32 -3.63 -23.29 -51.33
C LEU A 32 -4.62 -22.11 -51.37
N ILE A 33 -5.04 -21.74 -52.57
CA ILE A 33 -6.07 -20.72 -52.85
C ILE A 33 -7.41 -21.07 -52.18
N THR A 34 -7.85 -22.33 -52.24
CA THR A 34 -9.13 -22.78 -51.67
C THR A 34 -9.10 -22.72 -50.14
N VAL A 35 -7.97 -23.09 -49.54
CA VAL A 35 -7.73 -22.98 -48.09
C VAL A 35 -7.73 -21.51 -47.65
N PHE A 36 -7.11 -20.64 -48.43
CA PHE A 36 -7.04 -19.20 -48.15
C PHE A 36 -8.43 -18.54 -48.22
N LEU A 37 -9.25 -18.92 -49.21
CA LEU A 37 -10.64 -18.45 -49.33
C LEU A 37 -11.52 -18.92 -48.17
N LEU A 38 -11.32 -20.15 -47.69
CA LEU A 38 -12.04 -20.69 -46.54
C LEU A 38 -11.66 -19.95 -45.24
N ALA A 39 -10.37 -19.66 -45.06
CA ALA A 39 -9.89 -18.86 -43.94
C ALA A 39 -10.47 -17.44 -43.97
N LEU A 40 -10.47 -16.78 -45.14
CA LEU A 40 -11.07 -15.46 -45.35
C LEU A 40 -12.58 -15.44 -45.08
N ALA A 41 -13.30 -16.54 -45.34
CA ALA A 41 -14.73 -16.64 -45.06
C ALA A 41 -15.05 -16.68 -43.55
N ILE A 42 -14.10 -17.08 -42.71
CA ILE A 42 -14.25 -17.14 -41.24
C ILE A 42 -13.93 -15.78 -40.59
N VAL A 43 -13.09 -14.95 -41.23
CA VAL A 43 -12.67 -13.64 -40.69
C VAL A 43 -13.84 -12.69 -40.30
N PRO A 44 -14.93 -12.56 -41.08
CA PRO A 44 -16.07 -11.71 -40.71
C PRO A 44 -16.83 -12.17 -39.44
N TRP A 45 -16.62 -13.41 -39.01
CA TRP A 45 -17.19 -13.98 -37.80
C TRP A 45 -16.25 -13.87 -36.59
N LEU A 46 -14.93 -13.84 -36.81
CA LEU A 46 -13.94 -13.54 -35.77
C LEU A 46 -14.08 -12.11 -35.20
N GLU A 47 -14.73 -11.18 -35.91
CA GLU A 47 -15.00 -9.81 -35.43
C GLU A 47 -15.73 -9.79 -34.07
N SER A 48 -16.57 -10.79 -33.74
CA SER A 48 -17.22 -10.87 -32.43
C SER A 48 -16.30 -11.35 -31.31
N LEU A 49 -15.20 -12.03 -31.64
CA LEU A 49 -14.18 -12.47 -30.67
C LEU A 49 -13.14 -11.38 -30.39
N PHE A 50 -13.00 -10.39 -31.29
CA PHE A 50 -12.12 -9.23 -31.11
C PHE A 50 -12.82 -7.99 -30.54
N LYS A 51 -14.11 -8.09 -30.18
CA LYS A 51 -14.84 -7.00 -29.49
C LYS A 51 -14.33 -6.68 -28.08
N SER A 52 -13.34 -7.41 -27.59
CA SER A 52 -12.63 -7.17 -26.33
C SER A 52 -11.17 -6.77 -26.53
N VAL A 53 -10.83 -6.14 -27.66
CA VAL A 53 -9.57 -5.40 -27.80
C VAL A 53 -9.86 -3.92 -27.60
N GLU A 54 -10.14 -3.56 -26.35
CA GLU A 54 -10.13 -2.17 -25.89
C GLU A 54 -8.66 -1.77 -25.63
N LEU A 55 -8.11 -0.95 -26.53
CA LEU A 55 -6.80 -0.32 -26.41
C LEU A 55 -6.93 1.09 -25.80
N PRO A 56 -5.80 1.75 -25.51
CA PRO A 56 -5.31 2.04 -24.17
C PRO A 56 -6.09 3.19 -23.49
N GLY A 57 -6.72 2.91 -22.35
CA GLY A 57 -7.35 3.94 -21.50
C GLY A 57 -8.71 3.55 -20.89
N GLY A 58 -9.37 2.51 -21.42
CA GLY A 58 -10.67 2.01 -20.95
C GLY A 58 -10.56 0.74 -20.10
N LEU A 59 -9.78 0.75 -19.03
CA LEU A 59 -9.77 -0.38 -18.08
C LEU A 59 -11.01 -0.28 -17.19
N LYS A 60 -11.99 -1.18 -17.40
CA LYS A 60 -13.11 -1.39 -16.50
C LYS A 60 -12.55 -1.82 -15.13
N LEU A 61 -12.87 -1.08 -14.07
CA LEU A 61 -12.58 -1.55 -12.71
C LEU A 61 -13.37 -2.84 -12.49
N GLU A 62 -12.68 -3.94 -12.19
CA GLU A 62 -13.33 -5.16 -11.74
C GLU A 62 -13.31 -5.22 -10.21
N PHE A 63 -14.39 -5.71 -9.60
CA PHE A 63 -14.44 -5.93 -8.15
C PHE A 63 -13.27 -6.82 -7.66
N GLN A 64 -12.76 -7.71 -8.52
CA GLN A 64 -11.60 -8.54 -8.24
C GLN A 64 -10.33 -7.71 -7.95
N ASP A 65 -10.18 -6.53 -8.56
CA ASP A 65 -9.04 -5.64 -8.31
C ASP A 65 -9.08 -5.07 -6.88
N LEU A 66 -10.27 -4.71 -6.40
CA LEU A 66 -10.49 -4.23 -5.02
C LEU A 66 -10.28 -5.37 -4.00
N GLN A 67 -10.78 -6.57 -4.29
CA GLN A 67 -10.53 -7.75 -3.44
C GLN A 67 -9.05 -8.09 -3.35
N LYS A 68 -8.32 -7.97 -4.46
CA LYS A 68 -6.88 -8.19 -4.48
C LYS A 68 -6.15 -7.17 -3.62
N ILE A 69 -6.51 -5.88 -3.74
CA ILE A 69 -5.93 -4.82 -2.89
C ILE A 69 -6.19 -5.11 -1.42
N GLU A 70 -7.40 -5.51 -1.05
CA GLU A 70 -7.73 -5.85 0.33
C GLU A 70 -6.91 -7.04 0.84
N THR A 71 -6.79 -8.09 0.03
CA THR A 71 -5.98 -9.27 0.38
C THR A 71 -4.52 -8.92 0.54
N ASP A 72 -3.96 -8.15 -0.39
CA ASP A 72 -2.57 -7.69 -0.32
C ASP A 72 -2.35 -6.80 0.91
N ALA A 73 -3.30 -5.89 1.21
CA ALA A 73 -3.25 -5.02 2.37
C ALA A 73 -3.33 -5.80 3.70
N LYS A 74 -4.17 -6.84 3.77
CA LYS A 74 -4.24 -7.75 4.92
C LYS A 74 -2.94 -8.51 5.13
N LYS A 75 -2.38 -9.06 4.05
CA LYS A 75 -1.12 -9.82 4.09
C LYS A 75 0.06 -9.02 4.65
N ILE A 76 0.11 -7.72 4.36
CA ILE A 76 1.20 -6.85 4.81
C ILE A 76 0.94 -6.21 6.18
N GLY A 77 -0.19 -6.52 6.80
CA GLY A 77 -0.63 -5.96 8.08
C GLY A 77 -1.11 -4.52 8.02
N LEU A 78 -1.37 -3.97 6.81
CA LEU A 78 -1.99 -2.64 6.67
C LEU A 78 -3.47 -2.68 7.08
N LEU A 79 -4.13 -3.80 6.81
CA LEU A 79 -5.47 -4.13 7.31
C LEU A 79 -5.40 -5.37 8.18
N LYS A 80 -6.21 -5.44 9.22
CA LYS A 80 -6.36 -6.66 10.03
C LYS A 80 -7.49 -7.53 9.47
N GLU A 81 -7.42 -8.84 9.72
CA GLU A 81 -8.60 -9.70 9.61
C GLU A 81 -9.63 -9.28 10.67
N ASP A 82 -10.92 -9.38 10.35
CA ASP A 82 -11.99 -8.95 11.24
C ASP A 82 -11.98 -9.76 12.54
N VAL A 83 -11.31 -9.22 13.56
CA VAL A 83 -11.59 -9.57 14.95
C VAL A 83 -12.88 -8.86 15.28
N GLY A 84 -13.97 -9.63 15.34
CA GLY A 84 -15.33 -9.14 15.36
C GLY A 84 -15.58 -7.97 16.32
N ASN A 85 -16.41 -7.04 15.84
CA ASN A 85 -17.17 -6.06 16.63
C ASN A 85 -16.45 -5.58 17.91
N GLN A 86 -15.32 -4.91 17.73
CA GLN A 86 -14.94 -3.90 18.72
C GLN A 86 -15.43 -2.58 18.18
N ASP A 87 -16.29 -1.92 18.96
CA ASP A 87 -16.79 -0.58 18.72
C ASP A 87 -15.60 0.38 18.64
N ILE A 88 -15.12 0.59 17.41
CA ILE A 88 -14.08 1.57 17.10
C ILE A 88 -14.78 2.93 17.03
N ASP A 89 -14.55 3.72 18.07
CA ASP A 89 -15.03 5.10 18.29
C ASP A 89 -14.27 6.11 17.37
N VAL A 90 -14.13 5.77 16.09
CA VAL A 90 -13.83 6.77 15.05
C VAL A 90 -15.11 7.58 14.90
N GLU A 91 -15.03 8.87 15.19
CA GLU A 91 -16.14 9.83 15.17
C GLU A 91 -17.19 9.43 14.13
N VAL A 92 -18.38 9.09 14.65
CA VAL A 92 -19.56 8.59 13.91
C VAL A 92 -19.92 9.47 12.69
N HIS A 93 -19.37 10.68 12.60
CA HIS A 93 -19.55 11.62 11.50
C HIS A 93 -18.85 11.23 10.19
N ASP A 94 -17.57 10.83 10.22
CA ASP A 94 -16.80 10.56 8.99
C ASP A 94 -17.23 9.25 8.33
N ARG A 95 -17.56 8.23 9.14
CA ARG A 95 -18.14 6.97 8.62
C ARG A 95 -19.47 7.22 7.92
N LYS A 96 -20.26 8.19 8.43
CA LYS A 96 -21.57 8.53 7.88
C LYS A 96 -21.48 9.18 6.50
N LEU A 97 -20.47 10.03 6.27
CA LEU A 97 -20.25 10.67 4.96
C LEU A 97 -19.86 9.64 3.89
N PHE A 98 -18.98 8.70 4.21
CA PHE A 98 -18.59 7.62 3.30
C PHE A 98 -19.74 6.69 2.94
N VAL A 99 -20.56 6.32 3.92
CA VAL A 99 -21.74 5.47 3.73
C VAL A 99 -22.80 6.17 2.88
N GLU A 100 -23.14 7.42 3.21
CA GLU A 100 -24.16 8.19 2.47
C GLU A 100 -23.75 8.43 1.01
N ILE A 101 -22.48 8.73 0.74
CA ILE A 101 -21.98 8.93 -0.63
C ILE A 101 -21.97 7.60 -1.41
N ALA A 102 -21.53 6.49 -0.78
CA ALA A 102 -21.48 5.17 -1.43
C ALA A 102 -22.86 4.61 -1.78
N GLU A 103 -23.89 4.89 -0.97
CA GLU A 103 -25.26 4.49 -1.24
C GLU A 103 -25.87 5.25 -2.43
N GLN A 104 -25.47 6.49 -2.65
CA GLN A 104 -26.05 7.36 -3.68
C GLN A 104 -25.26 7.32 -5.00
N ASN A 105 -23.93 7.27 -4.94
CA ASN A 105 -23.07 7.34 -6.11
C ASN A 105 -21.71 6.66 -5.85
N GLN A 106 -21.53 5.48 -6.45
CA GLN A 106 -20.29 4.70 -6.32
C GLN A 106 -19.05 5.44 -6.83
N ASP A 107 -19.13 6.11 -7.99
CA ASP A 107 -17.99 6.83 -8.57
C ASP A 107 -17.53 7.93 -7.63
N LEU A 108 -18.48 8.64 -7.03
CA LEU A 108 -18.21 9.66 -6.03
C LEU A 108 -17.60 9.05 -4.76
N ALA A 109 -18.05 7.86 -4.32
CA ALA A 109 -17.49 7.20 -3.15
C ALA A 109 -16.05 6.72 -3.35
N LEU A 110 -15.75 6.13 -4.51
CA LEU A 110 -14.39 5.71 -4.86
C LEU A 110 -13.46 6.92 -5.00
N LEU A 111 -13.95 8.01 -5.58
CA LEU A 111 -13.24 9.28 -5.65
C LEU A 111 -12.99 9.87 -4.25
N SER A 112 -14.00 9.90 -3.38
CA SER A 112 -13.88 10.38 -2.01
C SER A 112 -12.85 9.58 -1.22
N LEU A 113 -12.87 8.24 -1.35
CA LEU A 113 -11.88 7.37 -0.70
C LEU A 113 -10.46 7.69 -1.19
N ARG A 114 -10.27 7.88 -2.50
CA ARG A 114 -8.98 8.30 -3.03
C ARG A 114 -8.54 9.63 -2.43
N ILE A 115 -9.42 10.62 -2.39
CA ILE A 115 -9.10 11.96 -1.86
C ILE A 115 -8.68 11.86 -0.39
N GLU A 116 -9.42 11.11 0.44
CA GLU A 116 -9.07 10.96 1.85
C GLU A 116 -7.74 10.20 2.03
N ILE A 117 -7.46 9.15 1.26
CA ILE A 117 -6.13 8.50 1.26
C ILE A 117 -5.04 9.51 0.92
N GLU A 118 -5.23 10.32 -0.12
CA GLU A 118 -4.25 11.33 -0.52
C GLU A 118 -4.05 12.41 0.55
N LYS A 119 -5.13 12.85 1.20
CA LYS A 119 -5.09 13.79 2.32
C LYS A 119 -4.35 13.20 3.52
N SER A 120 -4.61 11.94 3.89
CA SER A 120 -3.87 11.24 4.95
C SER A 120 -2.38 11.14 4.61
N LEU A 121 -2.02 10.73 3.39
CA LEU A 121 -0.62 10.62 2.96
C LEU A 121 0.10 11.97 2.98
N ARG A 122 -0.59 13.06 2.60
CA ARG A 122 -0.07 14.43 2.70
C ARG A 122 0.09 14.87 4.15
N GLY A 123 -0.88 14.59 5.01
CA GLY A 123 -0.78 14.85 6.45
C GLY A 123 0.39 14.12 7.11
N ILE A 124 0.64 12.85 6.74
CA ILE A 124 1.84 12.11 7.18
C ILE A 124 3.09 12.87 6.72
N ALA A 125 3.19 13.16 5.43
CA ALA A 125 4.36 13.82 4.87
C ALA A 125 4.64 15.19 5.51
N GLU A 126 3.61 16.01 5.71
CA GLU A 126 3.70 17.30 6.39
C GLU A 126 4.21 17.15 7.82
N LYS A 127 3.67 16.19 8.58
CA LYS A 127 4.15 15.94 9.95
C LYS A 127 5.62 15.56 9.96
N TYR A 128 6.08 14.81 8.97
CA TYR A 128 7.49 14.45 8.80
C TYR A 128 8.36 15.52 8.12
N GLY A 129 7.84 16.73 7.92
CA GLY A 129 8.56 17.86 7.31
C GLY A 129 8.94 17.62 5.84
N ILE A 130 8.15 16.82 5.12
CA ILE A 130 8.32 16.52 3.69
C ILE A 130 7.46 17.51 2.90
N ALA A 131 8.06 18.19 1.92
CA ALA A 131 7.37 19.19 1.10
C ALA A 131 6.28 18.55 0.20
N THR A 132 5.01 18.58 0.61
CA THR A 132 3.90 17.91 -0.07
C THR A 132 3.49 18.53 -1.41
N SER A 133 3.57 19.86 -1.52
CA SER A 133 3.12 20.62 -2.69
C SER A 133 3.90 20.34 -3.98
N ARG A 134 5.10 19.75 -3.87
CA ARG A 134 5.99 19.48 -5.00
C ARG A 134 5.92 18.05 -5.53
N PHE A 135 5.25 17.14 -4.83
CA PHE A 135 5.21 15.73 -5.19
C PHE A 135 3.83 15.29 -5.69
N SER A 136 3.83 14.50 -6.77
CA SER A 136 2.70 13.62 -7.08
C SER A 136 2.58 12.55 -5.99
N ILE A 137 1.38 12.02 -5.77
CA ILE A 137 1.13 11.02 -4.71
C ILE A 137 2.02 9.78 -4.85
N ILE A 138 2.29 9.34 -6.09
CA ILE A 138 3.20 8.23 -6.34
C ILE A 138 4.64 8.54 -5.90
N ASN A 139 5.10 9.78 -6.08
CA ASN A 139 6.43 10.18 -5.60
C ASN A 139 6.43 10.43 -4.10
N LEU A 140 5.33 10.92 -3.53
CA LEU A 140 5.17 11.06 -2.08
C LEU A 140 5.25 9.70 -1.38
N LEU A 141 4.57 8.68 -1.91
CA LEU A 141 4.65 7.30 -1.39
C LEU A 141 6.08 6.75 -1.42
N LYS A 142 6.83 6.98 -2.51
CA LYS A 142 8.26 6.60 -2.57
C LYS A 142 9.08 7.30 -1.50
N GLU A 143 8.83 8.58 -1.26
CA GLU A 143 9.55 9.36 -0.25
C GLU A 143 9.19 8.93 1.19
N LEU A 144 7.91 8.63 1.44
CA LEU A 144 7.49 8.05 2.72
C LEU A 144 8.14 6.67 2.95
N ALA A 145 8.28 5.87 1.90
CA ALA A 145 8.88 4.55 1.96
C ALA A 145 10.41 4.58 2.12
N SER A 146 11.09 5.52 1.47
CA SER A 146 12.54 5.71 1.60
C SER A 146 12.88 6.05 3.05
N ARG A 147 12.10 6.96 3.67
CA ARG A 147 12.17 7.34 5.09
C ARG A 147 11.62 6.29 6.06
N GLY A 148 11.04 5.20 5.54
CA GLY A 148 10.50 4.09 6.34
C GLY A 148 9.31 4.43 7.22
N ILE A 149 8.64 5.55 6.92
CA ILE A 149 7.36 5.94 7.55
C ILE A 149 6.27 4.94 7.13
N ILE A 150 6.39 4.46 5.89
CA ILE A 150 5.70 3.26 5.41
C ILE A 150 6.74 2.24 4.93
N THR A 151 6.38 0.97 4.96
CA THR A 151 7.18 -0.14 4.41
C THR A 151 7.16 -0.13 2.88
N GLN A 152 8.11 -0.83 2.26
CA GLN A 152 8.14 -0.97 0.80
C GLN A 152 6.93 -1.75 0.27
N ASP A 153 6.42 -2.69 1.06
CA ASP A 153 5.22 -3.45 0.75
C ASP A 153 3.97 -2.57 0.86
N GLU A 154 3.83 -1.77 1.94
CA GLU A 154 2.78 -0.74 2.08
C GLU A 154 2.82 0.23 0.88
N ASN A 155 4.00 0.72 0.50
CA ASN A 155 4.15 1.59 -0.69
C ASN A 155 3.66 0.92 -1.97
N SER A 156 3.95 -0.36 -2.17
CA SER A 156 3.52 -1.10 -3.35
C SER A 156 2.00 -1.27 -3.38
N VAL A 157 1.39 -1.65 -2.26
CA VAL A 157 -0.06 -1.81 -2.11
C VAL A 157 -0.80 -0.48 -2.26
N LEU A 158 -0.36 0.58 -1.55
CA LEU A 158 -0.97 1.91 -1.64
C LEU A 158 -0.83 2.51 -3.04
N LYS A 159 0.29 2.29 -3.73
CA LYS A 159 0.46 2.71 -5.13
C LYS A 159 -0.51 1.99 -6.06
N ASN A 160 -0.75 0.70 -5.85
CA ASN A 160 -1.74 -0.03 -6.64
C ASN A 160 -3.14 0.49 -6.35
N MET A 161 -3.49 0.63 -5.06
CA MET A 161 -4.76 1.15 -4.59
C MET A 161 -5.10 2.54 -5.17
N VAL A 162 -4.18 3.51 -5.09
CA VAL A 162 -4.39 4.85 -5.65
C VAL A 162 -4.61 4.80 -7.16
N LYS A 163 -3.91 3.92 -7.89
CA LYS A 163 -4.13 3.75 -9.34
C LYS A 163 -5.50 3.16 -9.64
N THR A 164 -5.88 2.09 -8.94
CA THR A 164 -7.17 1.41 -9.12
C THR A 164 -8.33 2.36 -8.79
N LEU A 165 -8.26 3.10 -7.69
CA LEU A 165 -9.29 4.09 -7.33
C LEU A 165 -9.33 5.26 -8.33
N ASN A 166 -8.18 5.70 -8.86
CA ASN A 166 -8.13 6.74 -9.89
C ASN A 166 -8.78 6.29 -11.21
N GLN A 167 -8.61 5.02 -11.60
CA GLN A 167 -9.27 4.45 -12.78
C GLN A 167 -10.79 4.35 -12.55
N ALA A 168 -11.19 3.97 -11.34
CA ALA A 168 -12.60 3.77 -11.00
C ALA A 168 -13.44 5.05 -11.01
N ALA A 169 -12.82 6.21 -10.77
CA ALA A 169 -13.50 7.51 -10.84
C ALA A 169 -13.90 7.95 -12.26
N HIS A 170 -13.56 7.17 -13.30
CA HIS A 170 -13.86 7.46 -14.69
C HIS A 170 -14.87 6.47 -15.29
N GLY A 171 -16.13 6.56 -14.84
CA GLY A 171 -17.30 6.06 -15.57
C GLY A 171 -17.43 4.54 -15.66
N VAL A 172 -17.30 3.85 -14.53
CA VAL A 172 -17.55 2.40 -14.45
C VAL A 172 -19.06 2.16 -14.26
N GLU A 173 -19.60 1.09 -14.85
CA GLU A 173 -20.96 0.66 -14.54
C GLU A 173 -21.14 0.42 -13.03
N TYR A 174 -22.27 0.85 -12.48
CA TYR A 174 -22.59 0.68 -11.06
C TYR A 174 -22.56 -0.80 -10.66
N ASP A 175 -21.70 -1.13 -9.68
CA ASP A 175 -21.54 -2.43 -9.05
C ASP A 175 -21.67 -2.28 -7.53
N GLN A 176 -22.79 -2.73 -6.99
CA GLN A 176 -23.10 -2.66 -5.56
C GLN A 176 -22.00 -3.27 -4.67
N ARG A 177 -21.20 -4.21 -5.19
CA ARG A 177 -20.07 -4.82 -4.46
C ARG A 177 -18.92 -3.83 -4.25
N ASN A 178 -18.67 -2.93 -5.21
CA ASN A 178 -17.65 -1.89 -5.08
C ASN A 178 -18.06 -0.86 -4.01
N ALA A 179 -19.33 -0.44 -4.02
CA ALA A 179 -19.87 0.46 -3.00
C ALA A 179 -19.76 -0.15 -1.59
N LYS A 180 -20.15 -1.43 -1.45
CA LYS A 180 -20.01 -2.18 -0.20
C LYS A 180 -18.56 -2.25 0.28
N TRP A 181 -17.61 -2.53 -0.63
CA TRP A 181 -16.19 -2.56 -0.30
C TRP A 181 -15.68 -1.23 0.24
N VAL A 182 -16.07 -0.10 -0.37
CA VAL A 182 -15.70 1.23 0.13
C VAL A 182 -16.20 1.45 1.55
N ILE A 183 -17.43 1.04 1.86
CA ILE A 183 -18.04 1.17 3.18
C ILE A 183 -17.30 0.32 4.23
N GLU A 184 -16.96 -0.93 3.89
CA GLU A 184 -16.40 -1.89 4.85
C GLU A 184 -14.89 -1.76 5.03
N VAL A 185 -14.18 -1.42 3.96
CA VAL A 185 -12.70 -1.45 3.90
C VAL A 185 -12.10 -0.04 3.86
N GLY A 186 -12.77 0.91 3.22
CA GLY A 186 -12.29 2.29 3.08
C GLY A 186 -11.93 2.94 4.41
N PRO A 187 -12.83 2.98 5.42
CA PRO A 187 -12.55 3.55 6.74
C PRO A 187 -11.34 2.90 7.43
N LYS A 188 -11.18 1.57 7.31
CA LYS A 188 -10.05 0.84 7.93
C LYS A 188 -8.71 1.24 7.31
N ILE A 189 -8.67 1.50 5.99
CA ILE A 189 -7.47 2.01 5.31
C ILE A 189 -7.13 3.41 5.82
N ILE A 190 -8.14 4.28 5.91
CA ILE A 190 -7.96 5.67 6.40
C ILE A 190 -7.45 5.67 7.83
N GLU A 191 -8.04 4.88 8.72
CA GLU A 191 -7.61 4.74 10.11
C GLU A 191 -6.16 4.25 10.22
N ALA A 192 -5.78 3.25 9.42
CA ALA A 192 -4.41 2.73 9.40
C ALA A 192 -3.40 3.82 8.99
N LEU A 193 -3.74 4.67 8.00
CA LEU A 193 -2.88 5.78 7.58
C LEU A 193 -2.87 6.93 8.59
N GLN A 194 -4.04 7.34 9.10
CA GLN A 194 -4.17 8.41 10.08
C GLN A 194 -3.47 8.08 11.40
N SER A 195 -3.42 6.80 11.79
CA SER A 195 -2.66 6.36 12.96
C SER A 195 -1.18 6.77 12.88
N LYS A 196 -0.57 6.80 11.68
CA LYS A 196 0.82 7.25 11.50
C LYS A 196 0.97 8.78 11.59
N VAL A 197 -0.11 9.53 11.35
CA VAL A 197 -0.17 10.98 11.57
C VAL A 197 -0.36 11.28 13.05
N GLU A 198 -1.41 10.75 13.66
CA GLU A 198 -1.74 11.02 15.06
C GLU A 198 -0.59 10.61 16.00
N PHE A 199 0.00 9.43 15.76
CA PHE A 199 0.90 8.78 16.71
C PHE A 199 2.41 8.95 16.43
N ARG A 200 2.82 10.00 15.71
CA ARG A 200 4.27 10.32 15.59
C ARG A 200 4.86 10.88 16.90
N GLY A 201 4.06 11.53 17.73
CA GLY A 201 4.52 12.08 19.02
C GLY A 201 4.32 11.07 20.15
N GLY A 202 5.40 10.54 20.72
CA GLY A 202 5.35 9.81 21.99
C GLY A 202 5.77 10.76 23.10
N ASN A 203 4.85 11.11 24.02
CA ASN A 203 5.18 12.11 25.05
C ASN A 203 5.45 11.45 26.40
N PHE A 204 6.62 11.74 26.97
CA PHE A 204 6.90 11.75 28.41
C PHE A 204 6.10 12.86 29.13
N SER A 205 4.84 13.06 28.76
CA SER A 205 3.96 14.00 29.43
C SER A 205 3.43 13.32 30.69
N HIS A 206 4.13 13.48 31.81
CA HIS A 206 3.61 13.16 33.15
C HIS A 206 2.23 13.81 33.42
N THR A 207 1.86 14.83 32.65
CA THR A 207 0.63 15.61 32.75
C THR A 207 -0.46 15.20 31.75
N ASN A 208 -0.22 14.24 30.83
CA ASN A 208 -1.23 13.81 29.85
C ASN A 208 -1.40 12.27 29.84
N PRO A 209 -2.29 11.73 30.70
CA PRO A 209 -2.62 10.30 30.76
C PRO A 209 -3.25 9.74 29.47
N GLU A 210 -3.73 10.61 28.57
CA GLU A 210 -4.36 10.23 27.30
C GLU A 210 -3.38 10.22 26.12
N ALA A 211 -2.08 10.43 26.36
CA ALA A 211 -1.07 10.39 25.31
C ALA A 211 -1.06 9.00 24.62
N LYS A 212 -1.49 8.98 23.36
CA LYS A 212 -1.65 7.76 22.56
C LYS A 212 -0.27 7.21 22.13
N GLU A 213 -0.13 5.88 22.14
CA GLU A 213 1.11 5.13 21.87
C GLU A 213 1.67 5.39 20.45
N HIS A 214 3.00 5.46 20.30
CA HIS A 214 3.67 5.65 19.00
C HIS A 214 3.34 4.53 18.00
N TRP A 215 3.14 4.86 16.71
CA TRP A 215 2.70 3.85 15.72
C TRP A 215 3.68 2.67 15.54
N ILE A 216 4.99 2.91 15.70
CA ILE A 216 6.01 1.83 15.66
C ILE A 216 5.83 0.88 16.84
N ASP A 217 5.48 1.39 18.02
CA ASP A 217 5.20 0.54 19.19
C ASP A 217 3.91 -0.25 18.99
N LYS A 218 2.85 0.42 18.49
CA LYS A 218 1.60 -0.24 18.11
C LYS A 218 1.86 -1.39 17.13
N SER A 219 2.61 -1.12 16.06
CA SER A 219 3.03 -2.13 15.06
C SER A 219 3.86 -3.26 15.69
N PHE A 220 4.71 -2.97 16.67
CA PHE A 220 5.53 -3.98 17.34
C PHE A 220 4.69 -4.92 18.22
N ARG A 221 3.75 -4.37 18.99
CA ARG A 221 2.80 -5.17 19.79
C ARG A 221 1.90 -6.07 18.94
N GLU A 222 1.62 -5.61 17.73
CA GLU A 222 0.76 -6.30 16.76
C GLU A 222 1.54 -7.31 15.89
N CYS A 223 2.83 -7.53 16.13
CA CYS A 223 3.56 -8.61 15.48
C CYS A 223 2.93 -9.97 15.81
N ASP A 224 2.41 -10.63 14.78
CA ASP A 224 2.07 -12.04 14.86
C ASP A 224 3.32 -12.89 14.66
N TRP A 225 3.53 -13.88 15.52
CA TRP A 225 4.67 -14.80 15.45
C TRP A 225 4.28 -16.15 16.03
N THR A 226 4.66 -17.20 15.32
CA THR A 226 4.47 -18.60 15.74
C THR A 226 5.81 -19.26 16.06
N THR A 227 6.90 -18.69 15.53
CA THR A 227 8.25 -19.20 15.68
C THR A 227 9.20 -18.15 16.26
N ASN A 228 10.27 -18.63 16.91
CA ASN A 228 11.36 -17.78 17.37
C ASN A 228 12.05 -17.00 16.24
N PHE A 229 12.06 -17.57 15.02
CA PHE A 229 12.63 -16.89 13.86
C PHE A 229 11.80 -15.66 13.48
N GLU A 230 10.47 -15.80 13.41
CA GLU A 230 9.55 -14.69 13.15
C GLU A 230 9.63 -13.62 14.22
N TRP A 231 9.77 -14.01 15.49
CA TRP A 231 9.98 -13.07 16.59
C TRP A 231 11.29 -12.27 16.43
N GLY A 232 12.39 -12.94 16.09
CA GLY A 232 13.67 -12.30 15.81
C GLY A 232 13.59 -11.30 14.64
N GLU A 233 12.90 -11.67 13.56
CA GLU A 233 12.68 -10.77 12.41
C GLU A 233 11.75 -9.60 12.77
N CYS A 234 10.75 -9.80 13.63
CA CYS A 234 9.91 -8.70 14.16
C CYS A 234 10.76 -7.68 14.95
N ILE A 235 11.61 -8.13 15.88
CA ILE A 235 12.51 -7.24 16.64
C ILE A 235 13.45 -6.47 15.70
N LYS A 236 14.05 -7.18 14.73
CA LYS A 236 14.96 -6.57 13.75
C LYS A 236 14.26 -5.54 12.87
N LYS A 237 13.04 -5.84 12.39
CA LYS A 237 12.20 -4.91 11.61
C LYS A 237 11.94 -3.63 12.41
N HIS A 238 11.50 -3.75 13.66
CA HIS A 238 11.14 -2.59 14.48
C HIS A 238 12.35 -1.79 14.97
N ARG A 239 13.50 -2.43 15.23
CA ARG A 239 14.77 -1.71 15.39
C ARG A 239 15.13 -0.89 14.16
N GLY A 240 14.89 -1.42 12.96
CA GLY A 240 15.08 -0.71 11.70
C GLY A 240 14.16 0.51 11.56
N LEU A 241 12.88 0.35 11.90
CA LEU A 241 11.90 1.45 11.91
C LEU A 241 12.31 2.55 12.90
N TRP A 242 12.64 2.18 14.13
CA TRP A 242 13.11 3.13 15.14
C TRP A 242 14.39 3.85 14.73
N LYS A 243 15.34 3.16 14.07
CA LYS A 243 16.56 3.82 13.56
C LYS A 243 16.23 4.89 12.51
N LYS A 244 15.32 4.58 11.59
CA LYS A 244 14.85 5.57 10.61
C LYS A 244 14.11 6.72 11.28
N GLU A 245 13.35 6.45 12.34
CA GLU A 245 12.69 7.52 13.10
C GLU A 245 13.70 8.44 13.78
N VAL A 246 14.77 7.91 14.39
CA VAL A 246 15.89 8.73 14.90
C VAL A 246 16.42 9.67 13.81
N ASP A 247 16.67 9.14 12.61
CA ASP A 247 17.16 9.94 11.47
C ASP A 247 16.12 10.98 11.03
N ASN A 248 14.84 10.64 10.98
CA ASN A 248 13.75 11.54 10.59
C ASN A 248 13.66 12.73 11.54
N VAL A 249 13.67 12.46 12.85
CA VAL A 249 13.57 13.48 13.91
C VAL A 249 14.84 14.31 14.01
N TYR A 250 16.02 13.69 13.96
CA TYR A 250 17.30 14.39 13.90
C TYR A 250 17.34 15.38 12.73
N ASN A 251 16.95 14.95 11.53
CA ASN A 251 16.90 15.82 10.36
C ASN A 251 15.87 16.94 10.48
N ALA A 252 14.77 16.73 11.19
CA ALA A 252 13.78 17.77 11.48
C ALA A 252 14.36 18.82 12.45
N LEU A 253 14.96 18.39 13.55
CA LEU A 253 15.66 19.26 14.50
C LEU A 253 16.75 20.08 13.80
N MET A 254 17.58 19.46 12.97
CA MET A 254 18.63 20.16 12.23
C MET A 254 18.09 21.28 11.33
N ARG A 255 16.85 21.20 10.84
CA ARG A 255 16.23 22.29 10.06
C ARG A 255 15.71 23.45 10.92
N ASN A 256 15.36 23.19 12.18
CA ASN A 256 14.71 24.15 13.07
C ASN A 256 15.67 24.79 14.10
N LEU A 257 16.85 24.20 14.31
CA LEU A 257 17.85 24.69 15.27
C LEU A 257 18.82 25.71 14.67
N ASP A 258 19.33 26.62 15.51
CA ASP A 258 20.46 27.49 15.17
C ASP A 258 21.79 26.72 15.13
N ALA A 259 22.84 27.36 14.58
CA ALA A 259 24.14 26.73 14.36
C ALA A 259 24.79 26.17 15.63
N GLU A 260 24.65 26.87 16.77
CA GLU A 260 25.24 26.41 18.04
C GLU A 260 24.53 25.15 18.55
N LYS A 261 23.18 25.12 18.48
CA LYS A 261 22.39 23.96 18.90
C LYS A 261 22.56 22.78 17.93
N GLN A 262 22.73 23.05 16.63
CA GLN A 262 23.04 22.03 15.62
C GLN A 262 24.36 21.31 15.90
N GLU A 263 25.40 22.05 16.30
CA GLU A 263 26.70 21.49 16.67
C GLU A 263 26.56 20.55 17.88
N LYS A 264 25.91 21.03 18.95
CA LYS A 264 25.63 20.23 20.16
C LYS A 264 24.81 18.97 19.87
N LEU A 265 23.77 19.08 19.04
CA LEU A 265 22.96 17.93 18.64
C LEU A 265 23.79 16.92 17.85
N THR A 266 24.67 17.38 16.96
CA THR A 266 25.55 16.53 16.16
C THR A 266 26.55 15.78 17.03
N GLU A 267 27.22 16.46 17.96
CA GLU A 267 28.15 15.83 18.91
C GLU A 267 27.45 14.80 19.80
N SER A 268 26.25 15.13 20.30
CA SER A 268 25.40 14.21 21.07
C SER A 268 25.06 12.96 20.27
N GLN A 269 24.66 13.14 19.00
CA GLN A 269 24.29 12.03 18.13
C GLN A 269 25.47 11.11 17.81
N ILE A 270 26.63 11.67 17.46
CA ILE A 270 27.86 10.90 17.20
C ILE A 270 28.28 10.09 18.43
N SER A 271 28.24 10.72 19.61
CA SER A 271 28.61 10.08 20.87
C SER A 271 27.66 8.94 21.23
N TRP A 272 26.35 9.15 21.04
CA TRP A 272 25.33 8.14 21.28
C TRP A 272 25.49 6.93 20.35
N GLU A 273 25.73 7.15 19.05
CA GLU A 273 25.95 6.05 18.09
C GLU A 273 27.20 5.23 18.42
N LYS A 274 28.28 5.92 18.80
CA LYS A 274 29.51 5.27 19.24
C LYS A 274 29.28 4.41 20.48
N GLN A 275 28.57 4.92 21.49
CA GLN A 275 28.27 4.17 22.71
C GLN A 275 27.39 2.95 22.41
N LEU A 276 26.35 3.12 21.58
CA LEU A 276 25.47 2.02 21.19
C LEU A 276 26.24 0.90 20.49
N LYS A 277 27.21 1.26 19.63
CA LYS A 277 28.09 0.30 18.96
C LYS A 277 29.01 -0.41 19.94
N ILE A 278 29.70 0.32 20.82
CA ILE A 278 30.60 -0.26 21.84
C ILE A 278 29.85 -1.27 22.71
N ASP A 279 28.65 -0.91 23.17
CA ASP A 279 27.86 -1.81 24.01
C ASP A 279 27.38 -3.04 23.25
N SER A 280 27.00 -2.88 21.97
CA SER A 280 26.65 -4.00 21.09
C SER A 280 27.84 -4.93 20.90
N ASP A 281 29.01 -4.39 20.55
CA ASP A 281 30.22 -5.17 20.33
C ASP A 281 30.62 -5.90 21.62
N LEU A 282 30.51 -5.26 22.78
CA LEU A 282 30.76 -5.91 24.07
C LEU A 282 29.81 -7.09 24.28
N VAL A 283 28.49 -6.87 24.19
CA VAL A 283 27.49 -7.93 24.42
C VAL A 283 27.71 -9.10 23.45
N PHE A 284 28.00 -8.85 22.18
CA PHE A 284 28.18 -9.92 21.20
C PHE A 284 29.61 -10.46 21.09
N SER A 285 30.58 -9.92 21.84
CA SER A 285 31.97 -10.42 21.88
C SER A 285 32.14 -11.72 22.66
N PHE A 286 31.19 -12.05 23.53
CA PHE A 286 31.23 -13.25 24.35
C PHE A 286 30.83 -14.47 23.50
N GLU A 287 31.83 -15.22 23.02
CA GLU A 287 31.67 -16.36 22.11
C GLU A 287 30.69 -17.42 22.62
N ASP A 288 30.59 -17.59 23.94
CA ASP A 288 29.71 -18.56 24.59
C ASP A 288 28.41 -17.96 25.15
N MET A 289 28.13 -16.68 24.90
CA MET A 289 26.92 -16.03 25.42
C MET A 289 25.66 -16.74 24.94
N GLN A 290 25.61 -17.10 23.66
CA GLN A 290 24.49 -17.87 23.11
C GLN A 290 24.27 -19.22 23.84
N LEU A 291 25.36 -19.86 24.30
CA LEU A 291 25.30 -21.11 25.07
C LEU A 291 24.86 -20.87 26.51
N LYS A 292 25.29 -19.76 27.12
CA LYS A 292 25.03 -19.42 28.53
C LYS A 292 23.65 -18.85 28.81
N VAL A 293 23.19 -17.90 27.99
CA VAL A 293 21.89 -17.21 28.19
C VAL A 293 20.77 -17.79 27.33
N GLY A 294 21.12 -18.73 26.44
CA GLY A 294 20.19 -19.34 25.51
C GLY A 294 19.60 -18.33 24.51
N ARG A 295 18.60 -18.79 23.76
CA ARG A 295 17.91 -17.96 22.74
C ARG A 295 17.11 -16.81 23.35
N GLU A 296 16.47 -17.04 24.49
CA GLU A 296 15.69 -16.01 25.19
C GLU A 296 16.58 -14.83 25.62
N GLY A 297 17.77 -15.11 26.15
CA GLY A 297 18.74 -14.06 26.49
C GLY A 297 19.18 -13.24 25.27
N LEU A 298 19.33 -13.88 24.10
CA LEU A 298 19.63 -13.16 22.85
C LEU A 298 18.48 -12.26 22.40
N PHE A 299 17.22 -12.69 22.56
CA PHE A 299 16.06 -11.83 22.28
C PHE A 299 15.97 -10.67 23.25
N ILE A 300 16.22 -10.89 24.55
CA ILE A 300 16.26 -9.83 25.56
C ILE A 300 17.35 -8.80 25.20
N ALA A 301 18.54 -9.25 24.79
CA ALA A 301 19.60 -8.37 24.33
C ALA A 301 19.18 -7.58 23.08
N ALA A 302 18.62 -8.24 22.07
CA ALA A 302 18.15 -7.59 20.85
C ALA A 302 17.04 -6.55 21.11
N MET A 303 16.08 -6.88 21.98
CA MET A 303 15.03 -5.94 22.43
C MET A 303 15.61 -4.79 23.23
N SER A 304 16.60 -5.04 24.10
CA SER A 304 17.30 -3.98 24.84
C SER A 304 17.94 -2.95 23.90
N PHE A 305 18.65 -3.41 22.86
CA PHE A 305 19.22 -2.51 21.86
C PHE A 305 18.16 -1.78 21.03
N MET A 306 17.06 -2.44 20.67
CA MET A 306 15.93 -1.79 20.01
C MET A 306 15.35 -0.68 20.89
N ASN A 307 15.14 -0.95 22.18
CA ASN A 307 14.58 0.00 23.14
C ASN A 307 15.48 1.24 23.33
N ARG A 308 16.80 1.08 23.26
CA ARG A 308 17.73 2.23 23.29
C ARG A 308 17.61 3.12 22.06
N VAL A 309 17.41 2.53 20.87
CA VAL A 309 17.14 3.29 19.64
C VAL A 309 15.80 3.99 19.73
N ARG A 310 14.77 3.30 20.22
CA ARG A 310 13.44 3.89 20.51
C ARG A 310 13.54 5.07 21.46
N GLN A 311 14.22 4.91 22.59
CA GLN A 311 14.39 5.98 23.58
C GLN A 311 15.04 7.22 22.95
N ARG A 312 16.09 7.03 22.15
CA ARG A 312 16.73 8.14 21.45
C ARG A 312 15.79 8.86 20.50
N ALA A 313 14.97 8.13 19.73
CA ALA A 313 13.98 8.75 18.85
C ALA A 313 12.99 9.62 19.63
N LEU A 314 12.48 9.10 20.75
CA LEU A 314 11.52 9.81 21.60
C LEU A 314 12.14 11.02 22.30
N GLU A 315 13.37 10.92 22.81
CA GLU A 315 14.11 12.06 23.38
C GLU A 315 14.26 13.20 22.37
N LEU A 316 14.61 12.88 21.12
CA LEU A 316 14.74 13.88 20.07
C LEU A 316 13.37 14.46 19.66
N GLU A 317 12.32 13.64 19.65
CA GLU A 317 10.97 14.09 19.27
C GLU A 317 10.39 15.02 20.33
N GLU A 318 10.68 14.79 21.61
CA GLU A 318 10.32 15.70 22.71
C GLU A 318 10.98 17.06 22.53
N ILE A 319 12.28 17.10 22.19
CA ILE A 319 12.97 18.35 21.86
C ILE A 319 12.31 19.02 20.65
N LEU A 320 11.96 18.26 19.61
CA LEU A 320 11.33 18.81 18.42
C LEU A 320 9.97 19.43 18.72
N THR A 321 9.16 18.74 19.53
CA THR A 321 7.83 19.19 19.95
C THR A 321 7.89 20.48 20.77
N LEU A 322 8.96 20.69 21.54
CA LEU A 322 9.17 21.93 22.30
C LEU A 322 9.62 23.13 21.43
N LEU A 323 9.98 22.90 20.16
CA LEU A 323 10.38 23.95 19.22
C LEU A 323 9.25 24.42 18.30
N ASP A 324 8.18 23.62 18.17
CA ASP A 324 6.99 23.93 17.36
C ASP A 324 6.00 24.84 18.11
#